data_AF-A0A1S8TST7-F1
#
_entry.id   AF-A0A1S8TST7-F1
#
_cell.length_a   1.000
_cell.length_b   1.000
_cell.length_c   1.000
_cell.angle_alpha   90.00
_cell.angle_beta   90.00
_cell.angle_gamma   90.00
#
_symmetry.space_group_name_H-M   'P 1'
#
loop_
_entity.id
_entity.type
_entity.pdbx_description
1 polymer ?
#
loop_
_entity_poly.entity_id
_entity_poly.type
_entity_poly.pdbx_seq_one_letter_code
_entity_poly.pdbx_strand_id
1 'polypeptide(L)'
;MNKEEILERNKKSNIDNEDEMEQYINGKAGLSAKFIFSLIILALAIFKCYKHLPTGDIWTIFMAYVATESFYKYYYLRYKKLLILGSFFSISGMFFLFQFLTITCK
;
A
#
# COMPACT_ATOMS: atom_id res chain seq x y z
N MET A 1 18.73 -24.33 -36.03
CA MET A 1 17.75 -24.21 -34.94
C MET A 1 16.39 -24.04 -35.59
N ASN A 2 15.45 -24.96 -35.35
CA ASN A 2 14.20 -25.01 -36.11
C ASN A 2 13.18 -24.00 -35.55
N LYS A 3 12.36 -23.38 -36.41
CA LYS A 3 11.42 -22.30 -36.02
C LYS A 3 10.40 -22.76 -34.97
N GLU A 4 9.99 -24.01 -35.08
CA GLU A 4 9.03 -24.67 -34.17
C GLU A 4 9.61 -24.84 -32.76
N GLU A 5 10.88 -25.22 -32.66
CA GLU A 5 11.64 -25.33 -31.41
C GLU A 5 11.72 -23.99 -30.67
N ILE A 6 11.90 -22.89 -31.41
CA ILE A 6 11.96 -21.53 -30.84
C ILE A 6 10.59 -21.11 -30.30
N LEU A 7 9.52 -21.43 -31.04
CA LEU A 7 8.14 -21.10 -30.66
C LEU A 7 7.67 -21.91 -29.44
N GLU A 8 8.01 -23.19 -29.36
CA GLU A 8 7.71 -24.01 -28.19
C GLU A 8 8.50 -23.55 -26.96
N ARG A 9 9.77 -23.19 -27.15
CA ARG A 9 10.61 -22.66 -26.06
C ARG A 9 10.10 -21.33 -25.51
N ASN A 10 9.67 -20.41 -26.39
CA ASN A 10 9.06 -19.14 -25.99
C ASN A 10 7.69 -19.31 -25.33
N LYS A 11 6.84 -20.22 -25.84
CA LYS A 11 5.57 -20.55 -25.19
C LYS A 11 5.79 -21.11 -23.80
N LYS A 12 6.77 -22.01 -23.64
CA LYS A 12 7.09 -22.63 -22.35
C LYS A 12 7.69 -21.62 -21.37
N SER A 13 8.51 -20.67 -21.83
CA SER A 13 9.05 -19.60 -20.99
C SER A 13 8.03 -18.53 -20.57
N ASN A 14 7.01 -18.28 -21.39
CA ASN A 14 5.91 -17.33 -21.07
C ASN A 14 4.81 -17.93 -20.21
N ILE A 15 4.68 -19.26 -20.11
CA ILE A 15 3.69 -19.89 -19.24
C ILE A 15 4.10 -19.79 -17.75
N ASP A 16 5.41 -19.86 -17.47
CA ASP A 16 5.94 -19.89 -16.11
C ASP A 16 6.34 -18.50 -15.57
N ASN A 17 6.29 -17.44 -16.40
CA ASN A 17 6.60 -16.07 -16.01
C ASN A 17 5.43 -15.16 -16.37
N GLU A 18 4.92 -14.37 -15.40
CA GLU A 18 3.99 -13.27 -15.70
C GLU A 18 4.57 -12.43 -16.85
N ASP A 19 3.78 -12.21 -17.90
CA ASP A 19 4.17 -11.39 -19.04
C ASP A 19 4.59 -9.99 -18.52
N GLU A 20 5.69 -9.43 -19.06
CA GLU A 20 6.21 -8.12 -18.62
C GLU A 20 5.13 -7.02 -18.70
N MET A 21 4.21 -7.14 -19.67
CA MET A 21 3.06 -6.26 -19.81
C MET A 21 2.09 -6.37 -18.64
N GLU A 22 1.84 -7.58 -18.13
CA GLU A 22 0.96 -7.81 -16.98
C GLU A 22 1.58 -7.22 -15.71
N GLN A 23 2.88 -7.43 -15.48
CA GLN A 23 3.60 -6.80 -14.37
C GLN A 23 3.54 -5.26 -14.44
N TYR A 24 3.71 -4.69 -15.64
CA TYR A 24 3.61 -3.25 -15.86
C TYR A 24 2.20 -2.72 -15.55
N ILE A 25 1.16 -3.40 -16.06
CA ILE A 25 -0.24 -3.02 -15.82
C ILE A 25 -0.58 -3.13 -14.34
N ASN A 26 -0.18 -4.22 -13.67
CA ASN A 26 -0.40 -4.43 -12.24
C ASN A 26 0.30 -3.36 -11.39
N GLY A 27 1.54 -3.00 -11.74
CA GLY A 27 2.26 -1.90 -11.10
C GLY A 27 1.54 -0.55 -11.25
N LYS A 28 1.06 -0.23 -12.44
CA LYS A 28 0.32 1.01 -12.72
C LYS A 28 -1.06 1.06 -12.05
N ALA A 29 -1.76 -0.07 -12.02
CA ALA A 29 -3.01 -0.23 -11.27
C ALA A 29 -2.78 -0.03 -9.78
N GLY A 30 -1.72 -0.62 -9.22
CA GLY A 30 -1.33 -0.44 -7.82
C GLY A 30 -1.01 1.02 -7.47
N LEU A 31 -0.31 1.75 -8.34
CA LEU A 31 -0.07 3.19 -8.14
C LEU A 31 -1.38 4.00 -8.17
N SER A 32 -2.26 3.69 -9.13
CA SER A 32 -3.55 4.37 -9.29
C SER A 32 -4.47 4.13 -8.08
N ALA A 33 -4.51 2.89 -7.58
CA ALA A 33 -5.27 2.52 -6.39
C ALA A 33 -4.79 3.29 -5.15
N LYS A 34 -3.47 3.45 -4.96
CA LYS A 34 -2.91 4.24 -3.85
C LYS A 34 -3.30 5.70 -3.93
N PHE A 35 -3.29 6.26 -5.14
CA PHE A 35 -3.69 7.65 -5.37
C PHE A 35 -5.16 7.86 -5.00
N ILE A 36 -6.05 7.01 -5.52
CA ILE A 36 -7.49 7.08 -5.22
C ILE A 36 -7.76 6.88 -3.73
N PHE A 37 -7.12 5.89 -3.11
CA PHE A 37 -7.23 5.64 -1.67
C PHE A 37 -6.84 6.88 -0.85
N SER A 38 -5.69 7.49 -1.18
CA SER A 38 -5.19 8.69 -0.49
C SER A 38 -6.15 9.88 -0.66
N LEU A 39 -6.75 10.02 -1.84
CA LEU A 39 -7.74 11.07 -2.12
C LEU A 39 -9.01 10.88 -1.28
N ILE A 40 -9.51 9.64 -1.14
CA ILE A 40 -10.67 9.33 -0.30
C ILE A 40 -10.36 9.62 1.18
N ILE A 41 -9.20 9.19 1.67
CA ILE A 41 -8.74 9.47 3.04
C ILE A 41 -8.72 10.99 3.30
N LEU A 42 -8.17 11.77 2.36
CA LEU A 42 -8.12 13.22 2.47
C LEU A 42 -9.53 13.85 2.48
N ALA A 43 -10.42 13.42 1.59
CA ALA A 43 -11.79 13.92 1.52
C ALA A 43 -12.54 13.65 2.84
N LEU A 44 -12.40 12.45 3.41
CA LEU A 44 -13.01 12.10 4.69
C LEU A 44 -12.40 12.89 5.85
N ALA A 45 -11.08 13.11 5.84
CA ALA A 45 -10.41 13.93 6.86
C ALA A 45 -10.92 15.39 6.84
N ILE A 46 -11.06 15.99 5.65
CA ILE A 46 -11.62 17.34 5.49
C ILE A 46 -13.06 17.40 5.99
N PHE A 47 -13.91 16.44 5.57
CA PHE A 47 -15.30 16.36 6.00
C PHE A 47 -15.43 16.27 7.52
N LYS A 48 -14.67 15.37 8.14
CA LYS A 48 -14.67 15.20 9.59
C LYS A 48 -14.15 16.43 10.32
N CYS A 49 -13.12 17.08 9.79
CA CYS A 49 -12.61 18.33 10.34
C CYS A 49 -13.70 19.43 10.33
N TYR A 50 -14.41 19.58 9.20
CA TYR A 50 -15.52 20.52 9.05
C TYR A 50 -16.69 20.22 10.01
N LYS A 51 -16.94 18.93 10.30
CA LYS A 51 -17.97 18.49 11.24
C LYS A 51 -17.50 18.39 12.70
N HIS A 52 -16.27 18.81 13.00
CA HIS A 52 -15.65 18.67 14.31
C HIS A 52 -15.69 17.23 14.86
N LEU A 53 -15.63 16.24 13.97
CA LEU A 53 -15.61 14.82 14.33
C LEU A 53 -14.18 14.34 14.55
N PRO A 54 -13.97 13.33 15.42
CA PRO A 54 -12.65 12.72 15.60
C PRO A 54 -12.16 12.07 14.31
N THR A 55 -10.92 12.37 13.92
CA THR A 55 -10.28 11.88 12.69
C THR A 55 -9.29 10.74 12.91
N GLY A 56 -9.04 10.36 14.17
CA GLY A 56 -8.01 9.39 14.52
C GLY A 56 -8.21 8.02 13.88
N ASP A 57 -9.45 7.57 13.68
CA ASP A 57 -9.78 6.34 12.96
C ASP A 57 -9.25 6.32 11.52
N ILE A 58 -9.49 7.39 10.75
CA ILE A 58 -9.04 7.52 9.37
C ILE A 58 -7.51 7.55 9.32
N TRP A 59 -6.88 8.32 10.22
CA TRP A 59 -5.42 8.40 10.29
C TRP A 59 -4.79 7.08 10.71
N THR A 60 -5.38 6.33 11.65
CA THR A 60 -4.93 4.99 12.00
C THR A 60 -4.96 4.05 10.81
N ILE A 61 -6.05 4.03 10.04
CA ILE A 61 -6.17 3.18 8.85
C ILE A 61 -5.10 3.55 7.82
N PHE A 62 -4.90 4.85 7.57
CA PHE A 62 -3.88 5.33 6.65
C PHE A 62 -2.47 4.94 7.10
N MET A 63 -2.13 5.17 8.38
CA MET A 63 -0.82 4.83 8.93
C MET A 63 -0.56 3.32 8.91
N ALA A 64 -1.57 2.50 9.21
CA ALA A 64 -1.47 1.05 9.13
C ALA A 64 -1.16 0.59 7.69
N TYR A 65 -1.86 1.15 6.70
CA TYR A 65 -1.59 0.89 5.28
C TYR A 65 -0.12 1.22 4.91
N VAL A 66 0.37 2.41 5.24
CA VAL A 66 1.75 2.82 4.90
C VAL A 66 2.80 1.99 5.66
N ALA A 67 2.52 1.60 6.90
CA ALA A 67 3.37 0.72 7.68
C ALA A 67 3.50 -0.66 7.02
N THR A 68 2.37 -1.28 6.66
CA THR A 68 2.34 -2.57 5.97
C THR A 68 3.08 -2.51 4.64
N GLU A 69 2.86 -1.48 3.84
CA GLU A 69 3.58 -1.30 2.57
C GLU A 69 5.10 -1.19 2.79
N SER A 70 5.52 -0.45 3.82
CA SER A 70 6.93 -0.26 4.16
C SER A 70 7.58 -1.57 4.62
N PHE A 71 6.91 -2.34 5.48
CA PHE A 71 7.42 -3.63 5.94
C PHE A 71 7.46 -4.67 4.83
N TYR A 72 6.44 -4.73 3.97
CA TYR A 72 6.43 -5.63 2.84
C TYR A 72 7.57 -5.31 1.88
N LYS A 73 7.75 -4.04 1.50
CA LYS A 73 8.89 -3.63 0.68
C LYS A 73 10.23 -3.89 1.35
N TYR A 74 10.33 -3.71 2.68
CA TYR A 74 11.54 -4.06 3.43
C TYR A 74 11.84 -5.56 3.36
N TYR A 75 10.82 -6.43 3.47
CA TYR A 75 11.00 -7.88 3.44
C TYR A 75 11.68 -8.34 2.14
N TYR A 76 11.28 -7.79 0.99
CA TYR A 76 11.85 -8.13 -0.32
C TYR A 76 13.12 -7.34 -0.66
N LEU A 77 13.15 -6.02 -0.43
CA LEU A 77 14.26 -5.15 -0.87
C LEU A 77 15.37 -5.00 0.19
N ARG A 78 15.10 -5.34 1.45
CA ARG A 78 16.02 -5.25 2.60
C ARG A 78 16.60 -3.86 2.88
N TYR A 79 16.00 -2.80 2.36
CA TYR A 79 16.43 -1.42 2.62
C TYR A 79 16.07 -0.97 4.04
N LYS A 80 17.07 -0.74 4.90
CA LYS A 80 16.87 -0.34 6.31
C LYS A 80 15.97 0.89 6.51
N LYS A 81 15.98 1.84 5.56
CA LYS A 81 15.11 3.03 5.59
C LYS A 81 13.62 2.65 5.65
N LEU A 82 13.22 1.58 4.96
CA LEU A 82 11.83 1.10 4.93
C LEU A 82 11.41 0.48 6.26
N LEU A 83 12.32 -0.21 6.95
CA LEU A 83 12.06 -0.73 8.30
C LEU A 83 11.80 0.42 9.29
N ILE A 84 12.64 1.47 9.25
CA ILE A 84 12.48 2.65 10.11
C ILE A 84 11.15 3.35 9.84
N LEU A 85 10.79 3.54 8.57
CA LEU A 85 9.50 4.11 8.17
C LEU A 85 8.32 3.27 8.65
N GLY A 86 8.36 1.94 8.43
CA GLY A 86 7.30 1.04 8.88
C GLY A 86 7.08 1.09 10.39
N SER A 87 8.16 1.09 11.17
CA SER A 87 8.09 1.23 12.63
C SER A 87 7.52 2.59 13.05
N PHE A 88 7.97 3.68 12.43
CA PHE A 88 7.47 5.02 12.71
C PHE A 88 5.95 5.15 12.43
N PHE A 89 5.49 4.64 11.29
CA PHE A 89 4.07 4.65 10.94
C PHE A 89 3.24 3.74 11.84
N SER A 90 3.79 2.62 12.29
CA SER A 90 3.11 1.73 13.25
C SER A 90 2.86 2.43 14.59
N ILE A 91 3.89 3.09 15.14
CA ILE A 91 3.77 3.86 16.39
C ILE A 91 2.77 5.01 16.22
N SER A 92 2.85 5.74 15.10
CA SER A 92 1.92 6.82 14.79
C SER A 92 0.47 6.32 14.68
N GLY A 93 0.25 5.17 14.03
CA GLY A 93 -1.06 4.54 13.91
C GLY A 93 -1.66 4.14 15.26
N MET A 94 -0.83 3.60 16.17
CA MET A 94 -1.25 3.32 17.55
C MET A 94 -1.64 4.59 18.28
N PHE A 95 -0.85 5.67 18.16
CA PHE A 95 -1.16 6.95 18.79
C PHE A 95 -2.52 7.50 18.34
N PHE A 96 -2.80 7.51 17.03
CA PHE A 96 -4.10 7.95 16.49
C PHE A 96 -5.25 7.05 16.94
N LEU A 97 -5.01 5.76 17.13
CA LEU A 97 -6.04 4.82 17.59
C LEU A 97 -6.39 5.11 19.05
N PHE A 98 -5.38 5.30 19.91
CA PHE A 98 -5.58 5.68 21.30
C PHE A 98 -6.28 7.04 21.41
N GLN A 99 -5.89 8.02 20.60
CA GLN A 99 -6.57 9.31 20.54
C GLN A 99 -8.05 9.16 20.15
N PHE A 100 -8.34 8.36 19.12
CA PHE A 100 -9.71 8.10 18.67
C PHE A 100 -10.55 7.45 19.77
N LEU A 101 -10.04 6.36 20.38
CA LEU A 101 -10.74 5.65 21.45
C LEU A 101 -11.01 6.53 22.68
N THR A 102 -10.03 7.35 23.07
CA THR A 102 -10.19 8.24 24.25
C THR A 102 -11.18 9.38 24.02
N ILE A 103 -11.31 9.87 22.78
CA ILE A 103 -12.29 10.92 22.44
C ILE A 103 -13.70 10.32 22.28
N THR A 104 -13.82 9.13 21.69
CA THR A 104 -15.13 8.53 21.38
C THR A 104 -15.75 7.77 22.55
N CYS A 105 -14.95 7.21 23.47
CA CYS A 105 -15.45 6.53 24.66
C CYS A 105 -15.69 7.47 25.87
N LYS A 106 -15.47 8.78 25.71
CA LYS A 106 -15.81 9.81 26.69
C LYS A 106 -17.18 10.39 26.40
#